data_AF-A0A4Y3WEB0-F1
#
_entry.id   AF-A0A4Y3WEB0-F1
#
_cell.length_a   1.000
_cell.length_b   1.000
_cell.length_c   1.000
_cell.angle_alpha   90.00
_cell.angle_beta   90.00
_cell.angle_gamma   90.00
#
_symmetry.space_group_name_H-M   'P 1'
#
loop_
_entity.id
_entity.type
_entity.pdbx_description
1 polymer ?
#
loop_
_entity_poly.entity_id
_entity_poly.type
_entity_poly.pdbx_seq_one_letter_code
_entity_poly.pdbx_strand_id
1 'polypeptide(L)'
;MSHSDNQNRPLNSGDESELAVRAPESRDSTSERDWLNSLARFLTGGFRMANELDLFHFDGDRPNFETCGQQNGFKFWLASQLMECLGYSTMIPVLKAVNNAIAACATLGIPITDNFKELNGGEPIRDWKLSRFACYLTVMNGDSRNPKVAQAQAYFITMAEAFRQHIQDSENVERVLIRGELSDREKALSGTASAHGVDNYAFFQNAGYRGLYNMDLSQVRNKKGVPNGRSPLDFMGKTELAANLFRITQTDEKIRNEDVRGQKPLERAAEQVGKTVRETMISLSGTRPEALPPAQDLKKVQTGIKRSQREYQKLDAPKKSKGKKEG
;
A
#
# COMPACT_ATOMS: atom_id res chain seq x y z
N MET A 1 -55.05 -56.43 13.22
CA MET A 1 -55.81 -56.50 11.95
C MET A 1 -56.86 -55.39 11.96
N SER A 2 -57.25 -54.88 10.79
CA SER A 2 -58.18 -53.75 10.47
C SER A 2 -57.65 -52.33 10.80
N HIS A 3 -57.33 -51.50 9.78
CA HIS A 3 -58.18 -50.50 9.08
C HIS A 3 -58.40 -49.24 9.94
N SER A 4 -58.41 -47.98 9.48
CA SER A 4 -58.42 -47.30 8.17
C SER A 4 -58.32 -45.77 8.45
N ASP A 5 -57.89 -45.00 7.45
CA ASP A 5 -58.09 -43.55 7.18
C ASP A 5 -58.60 -42.61 8.28
N ASN A 6 -57.94 -41.45 8.45
CA ASN A 6 -58.68 -40.22 8.71
C ASN A 6 -58.04 -38.97 8.10
N GLN A 7 -58.93 -38.12 7.61
CA GLN A 7 -58.77 -36.99 6.73
C GLN A 7 -58.38 -35.70 7.46
N ASN A 8 -57.59 -34.91 6.73
CA ASN A 8 -57.64 -33.46 6.57
C ASN A 8 -58.83 -32.71 7.22
N ARG A 9 -58.56 -31.74 8.12
CA ARG A 9 -59.33 -30.47 8.29
C ARG A 9 -58.55 -29.44 9.14
N PRO A 10 -58.88 -28.14 9.02
CA PRO A 10 -57.93 -27.04 9.04
C PRO A 10 -57.81 -26.36 10.41
N LEU A 11 -56.72 -25.62 10.61
CA LEU A 11 -56.61 -24.68 11.73
C LEU A 11 -56.62 -23.23 11.25
N ASN A 12 -57.37 -22.49 12.06
CA ASN A 12 -57.98 -21.20 11.84
C ASN A 12 -57.01 -20.03 12.03
N SER A 13 -57.35 -18.95 11.34
CA SER A 13 -57.04 -17.53 11.56
C SER A 13 -56.34 -17.12 12.88
N GLY A 14 -55.29 -16.31 12.75
CA GLY A 14 -54.78 -15.46 13.83
C GLY A 14 -53.60 -14.59 13.39
N ASP A 15 -53.84 -13.28 13.31
CA ASP A 15 -52.89 -12.16 13.35
C ASP A 15 -51.85 -11.99 12.22
N GLU A 16 -52.31 -11.45 11.09
CA GLU A 16 -51.50 -10.51 10.30
C GLU A 16 -51.51 -9.15 11.02
N SER A 17 -50.50 -8.91 11.86
CA SER A 17 -50.12 -7.56 12.29
C SER A 17 -48.81 -7.18 11.61
N GLU A 18 -48.89 -6.12 10.81
CA GLU A 18 -47.80 -5.51 10.06
C GLU A 18 -46.57 -5.21 10.93
N LEU A 19 -45.51 -6.01 10.78
CA LEU A 19 -44.15 -5.55 11.02
C LEU A 19 -43.61 -4.95 9.72
N ALA A 20 -43.97 -3.70 9.47
CA ALA A 20 -43.28 -2.86 8.50
C ALA A 20 -41.82 -2.70 8.94
N VAL A 21 -40.94 -3.56 8.41
CA VAL A 21 -39.50 -3.33 8.45
C VAL A 21 -39.25 -2.07 7.64
N ARG A 22 -39.07 -0.93 8.33
CA ARG A 22 -38.54 0.30 7.72
C ARG A 22 -37.20 -0.05 7.07
N ALA A 23 -37.17 0.00 5.74
CA ALA A 23 -35.92 0.05 4.99
C ALA A 23 -35.09 1.23 5.52
N PRO A 24 -33.76 1.07 5.71
CA PRO A 24 -32.91 2.21 6.05
C PRO A 24 -33.02 3.24 4.92
N GLU A 25 -33.34 4.48 5.30
CA GLU A 25 -33.43 5.62 4.41
C GLU A 25 -32.16 5.69 3.54
N SER A 26 -32.41 5.90 2.25
CA SER A 26 -31.43 5.93 1.18
C SER A 26 -30.26 6.85 1.53
N ARG A 27 -29.04 6.30 1.49
CA ARG A 27 -27.83 7.11 1.25
C ARG A 27 -28.07 7.96 0.02
N ASP A 28 -27.77 9.24 0.10
CA ASP A 28 -28.00 10.23 -0.95
C ASP A 28 -27.31 9.80 -2.26
N SER A 29 -28.11 9.14 -3.10
CA SER A 29 -27.69 8.56 -4.37
C SER A 29 -27.34 9.61 -5.43
N THR A 30 -27.52 10.89 -5.10
CA THR A 30 -27.24 12.04 -5.96
C THR A 30 -25.75 12.37 -5.92
N SER A 31 -25.18 12.44 -4.71
CA SER A 31 -23.75 12.70 -4.48
C SER A 31 -22.84 11.64 -5.12
N GLU A 32 -23.20 10.36 -5.01
CA GLU A 32 -22.43 9.25 -5.61
C GLU A 32 -22.52 9.24 -7.15
N ARG A 33 -23.69 9.57 -7.71
CA ARG A 33 -23.89 9.70 -9.16
C ARG A 33 -23.16 10.92 -9.73
N ASP A 34 -23.15 12.04 -9.02
CA ASP A 34 -22.43 13.24 -9.42
C ASP A 34 -20.92 13.04 -9.39
N TRP A 35 -20.42 12.32 -8.38
CA TRP A 35 -19.02 11.91 -8.31
C TRP A 35 -18.61 11.00 -9.49
N LEU A 36 -19.41 9.96 -9.78
CA LEU A 36 -19.17 9.06 -10.93
C LEU A 36 -19.25 9.78 -12.28
N ASN A 37 -20.20 10.70 -12.44
CA ASN A 37 -20.35 11.50 -13.65
C ASN A 37 -19.18 12.48 -13.84
N SER A 38 -18.68 13.07 -12.76
CA SER A 38 -17.48 13.91 -12.78
C SER A 38 -16.24 13.09 -13.17
N LEU A 39 -16.10 11.88 -12.61
CA LEU A 39 -15.03 10.93 -12.96
C LEU A 39 -15.10 10.48 -14.43
N ALA A 40 -16.30 10.25 -14.97
CA ALA A 40 -16.50 9.86 -16.37
C ALA A 40 -16.17 10.99 -17.36
N ARG A 41 -16.50 12.25 -17.01
CA ARG A 41 -16.12 13.44 -17.80
C ARG A 41 -14.60 13.68 -17.76
N PHE A 42 -13.97 13.40 -16.62
CA PHE A 42 -12.52 13.48 -16.44
C PHE A 42 -11.75 12.50 -17.36
N LEU A 43 -12.22 11.26 -17.49
CA LEU A 43 -11.59 10.24 -18.34
C LEU A 43 -11.74 10.48 -19.85
N THR A 44 -12.66 11.36 -20.27
CA THR A 44 -13.02 11.56 -21.68
C THR A 44 -12.51 12.86 -22.32
N GLY A 45 -11.83 13.73 -21.56
CA GLY A 45 -10.89 14.73 -22.08
C GLY A 45 -11.30 16.21 -21.95
N GLY A 46 -10.35 17.03 -21.48
CA GLY A 46 -10.41 18.50 -21.50
C GLY A 46 -9.73 19.19 -20.30
N PHE A 47 -8.39 19.23 -20.26
CA PHE A 47 -7.62 19.68 -19.10
C PHE A 47 -7.55 21.21 -18.91
N ARG A 48 -8.14 21.75 -17.83
CA ARG A 48 -7.86 23.11 -17.29
C ARG A 48 -7.73 23.09 -15.76
N MET A 49 -6.47 23.07 -15.28
CA MET A 49 -6.04 22.98 -13.86
C MET A 49 -6.64 23.97 -12.84
N ALA A 50 -7.29 25.05 -13.26
CA ALA A 50 -7.64 26.15 -12.35
C ALA A 50 -9.01 26.01 -11.68
N ASN A 51 -9.92 25.17 -12.21
CA ASN A 51 -11.31 25.06 -11.73
C ASN A 51 -11.69 23.67 -11.20
N GLU A 52 -10.72 22.75 -11.05
CA GLU A 52 -10.94 21.31 -10.85
C GLU A 52 -10.38 20.75 -9.51
N LEU A 53 -10.05 21.60 -8.53
CA LEU A 53 -9.57 21.14 -7.19
C LEU A 53 -10.70 20.65 -6.26
N ASP A 54 -11.91 20.46 -6.80
CA ASP A 54 -13.14 20.09 -6.08
C ASP A 54 -13.44 18.57 -6.10
N LEU A 55 -12.40 17.75 -6.28
CA LEU A 55 -12.51 16.31 -6.55
C LEU A 55 -12.70 15.43 -5.31
N PHE A 56 -12.56 15.99 -4.10
CA PHE A 56 -12.75 15.23 -2.86
C PHE A 56 -13.33 16.09 -1.74
N HIS A 57 -14.55 15.76 -1.38
CA HIS A 57 -15.29 16.32 -0.25
C HIS A 57 -15.32 15.29 0.87
N PHE A 58 -15.04 15.71 2.11
CA PHE A 58 -15.00 14.78 3.25
C PHE A 58 -16.40 14.31 3.69
N ASP A 59 -17.45 15.10 3.37
CA ASP A 59 -18.90 14.82 3.43
C ASP A 59 -19.64 15.90 2.59
N GLY A 60 -20.93 15.72 2.27
CA GLY A 60 -21.71 16.57 1.35
C GLY A 60 -21.75 18.08 1.66
N ASP A 61 -21.55 18.46 2.93
CA ASP A 61 -21.51 19.87 3.39
C ASP A 61 -20.12 20.32 3.89
N ARG A 62 -19.07 19.47 3.81
CA ARG A 62 -17.74 19.78 4.36
C ARG A 62 -16.77 20.32 3.30
N PRO A 63 -15.82 21.20 3.70
CA PRO A 63 -14.77 21.74 2.83
C PRO A 63 -13.99 20.62 2.12
N ASN A 64 -13.61 20.82 0.86
CA ASN A 64 -12.77 19.88 0.11
C ASN A 64 -11.35 19.73 0.73
N PHE A 65 -10.59 18.70 0.36
CA PHE A 65 -9.25 18.46 0.93
C PHE A 65 -8.32 19.67 0.92
N GLU A 66 -8.40 20.46 -0.13
CA GLU A 66 -7.58 21.65 -0.30
C GLU A 66 -7.91 22.78 0.68
N THR A 67 -9.14 22.88 1.14
CA THR A 67 -9.59 23.92 2.07
C THR A 67 -9.34 23.56 3.54
N CYS A 68 -9.16 22.28 3.87
CA CYS A 68 -8.66 21.85 5.18
C CYS A 68 -7.16 22.12 5.39
N GLY A 69 -6.43 22.49 4.34
CA GLY A 69 -5.02 22.84 4.43
C GLY A 69 -4.81 24.23 5.06
N GLN A 70 -3.86 24.32 5.98
CA GLN A 70 -3.42 25.56 6.60
C GLN A 70 -2.17 26.11 5.92
N GLN A 71 -1.88 27.40 6.10
CA GLN A 71 -0.69 28.03 5.52
C GLN A 71 0.09 28.80 6.58
N ASN A 72 1.34 28.40 6.79
CA ASN A 72 2.32 29.15 7.58
C ASN A 72 3.70 28.93 6.97
N GLY A 73 4.11 29.85 6.08
CA GLY A 73 5.27 29.71 5.20
C GLY A 73 5.00 28.79 4.00
N PHE A 74 4.51 27.57 4.24
CA PHE A 74 4.09 26.59 3.22
C PHE A 74 2.70 26.04 3.55
N LYS A 75 2.04 25.42 2.57
CA LYS A 75 0.74 24.76 2.77
C LYS A 75 0.95 23.41 3.46
N PHE A 76 0.22 23.16 4.54
CA PHE A 76 0.33 21.95 5.34
C PHE A 76 -1.03 21.49 5.89
N TRP A 77 -1.11 20.23 6.30
CA TRP A 77 -2.24 19.65 7.02
C TRP A 77 -1.74 19.04 8.32
N LEU A 78 -2.58 19.07 9.35
CA LEU A 78 -2.31 18.34 10.58
C LEU A 78 -2.72 16.88 10.43
N ALA A 79 -1.97 15.95 11.03
CA ALA A 79 -2.34 14.54 11.01
C ALA A 79 -3.65 14.28 11.77
N SER A 80 -3.93 15.04 12.85
CA SER A 80 -5.23 15.03 13.54
C SER A 80 -6.39 15.39 12.63
N GLN A 81 -6.25 16.44 11.83
CA GLN A 81 -7.28 16.84 10.85
C GLN A 81 -7.44 15.77 9.77
N LEU A 82 -6.34 15.19 9.29
CA LEU A 82 -6.37 14.09 8.33
C LEU A 82 -7.07 12.85 8.91
N MET A 83 -6.92 12.56 10.21
CA MET A 83 -7.64 11.48 10.89
C MET A 83 -9.15 11.66 10.82
N GLU A 84 -9.66 12.83 11.21
CA GLU A 84 -11.08 13.14 11.18
C GLU A 84 -11.63 13.04 9.75
N CYS A 85 -10.87 13.55 8.79
CA CYS A 85 -11.17 13.52 7.37
C CYS A 85 -11.30 12.09 6.81
N LEU A 86 -10.42 11.19 7.25
CA LEU A 86 -10.44 9.78 6.86
C LEU A 86 -11.46 8.95 7.67
N GLY A 87 -12.23 9.58 8.55
CA GLY A 87 -13.26 8.93 9.36
C GLY A 87 -12.71 8.01 10.45
N TYR A 88 -11.46 8.20 10.87
CA TYR A 88 -10.89 7.44 11.97
C TYR A 88 -11.29 8.07 13.32
N SER A 89 -11.63 7.22 14.29
CA SER A 89 -11.97 7.64 15.66
C SER A 89 -10.75 7.81 16.57
N THR A 90 -9.57 7.33 16.14
CA THR A 90 -8.33 7.39 16.91
C THR A 90 -7.15 7.69 16.00
N MET A 91 -6.08 8.26 16.55
CA MET A 91 -4.86 8.60 15.80
C MET A 91 -4.04 7.38 15.38
N ILE A 92 -4.28 6.20 15.97
CA ILE A 92 -3.44 5.00 15.78
C ILE A 92 -3.29 4.60 14.30
N PRO A 93 -4.37 4.49 13.49
CA PRO A 93 -4.26 4.13 12.08
C PRO A 93 -3.51 5.18 11.27
N VAL A 94 -3.69 6.46 11.58
CA VAL A 94 -3.03 7.57 10.88
C VAL A 94 -1.55 7.62 11.21
N LEU A 95 -1.17 7.48 12.49
CA LEU A 95 0.24 7.46 12.89
C LEU A 95 0.97 6.26 12.28
N LYS A 96 0.32 5.09 12.19
CA LYS A 96 0.87 3.94 11.46
C LYS A 96 1.13 4.27 9.99
N ALA A 97 0.16 4.91 9.33
CA ALA A 97 0.30 5.30 7.93
C ALA A 97 1.37 6.39 7.71
N VAL A 98 1.49 7.36 8.62
CA VAL A 98 2.55 8.37 8.64
C VAL A 98 3.92 7.72 8.79
N ASN A 99 4.09 6.77 9.72
CA ASN A 99 5.36 6.07 9.91
C ASN A 99 5.78 5.28 8.65
N ASN A 100 4.83 4.62 7.99
CA ASN A 100 5.10 3.95 6.71
C ASN A 100 5.48 4.95 5.61
N ALA A 101 4.82 6.10 5.55
CA ALA A 101 5.15 7.17 4.60
C ALA A 101 6.57 7.74 4.86
N ILE A 102 6.95 7.94 6.13
CA ILE A 102 8.31 8.36 6.52
C ILE A 102 9.34 7.31 6.10
N ALA A 103 9.08 6.02 6.37
CA ALA A 103 9.96 4.92 5.96
C ALA A 103 10.12 4.85 4.43
N ALA A 104 9.06 5.18 3.68
CA ALA A 104 9.11 5.21 2.22
C ALA A 104 9.99 6.36 1.74
N CYS A 105 9.86 7.54 2.35
CA CYS A 105 10.74 8.66 2.10
C CYS A 105 12.20 8.33 2.40
N ALA A 106 12.49 7.70 3.56
CA ALA A 106 13.83 7.26 3.93
C ALA A 106 14.41 6.30 2.88
N THR A 107 13.65 5.28 2.49
CA THR A 107 14.04 4.28 1.49
C THR A 107 14.34 4.91 0.13
N LEU A 108 13.61 5.97 -0.23
CA LEU A 108 13.76 6.67 -1.51
C LEU A 108 14.80 7.79 -1.46
N GLY A 109 15.33 8.16 -0.28
CA GLY A 109 16.15 9.35 -0.12
C GLY A 109 15.39 10.65 -0.37
N ILE A 110 14.10 10.67 -0.08
CA ILE A 110 13.27 11.88 -0.10
C ILE A 110 13.43 12.59 1.25
N PRO A 111 13.69 13.92 1.29
CA PRO A 111 13.87 14.64 2.55
C PRO A 111 12.65 14.54 3.47
N ILE A 112 12.81 13.90 4.62
CA ILE A 112 11.72 13.70 5.59
C ILE A 112 11.31 15.04 6.22
N THR A 113 12.30 15.86 6.61
CA THR A 113 12.09 17.17 7.29
C THR A 113 11.32 18.18 6.46
N ASP A 114 11.32 18.03 5.13
CA ASP A 114 10.58 18.90 4.21
C ASP A 114 9.09 18.55 4.17
N ASN A 115 8.73 17.33 4.57
CA ASN A 115 7.41 16.73 4.36
C ASN A 115 6.70 16.40 5.67
N PHE A 116 7.44 16.03 6.71
CA PHE A 116 6.94 15.61 8.01
C PHE A 116 7.63 16.44 9.08
N LYS A 117 6.86 17.24 9.82
CA LYS A 117 7.36 18.02 10.96
C LYS A 117 6.52 17.71 12.18
N GLU A 118 7.13 17.10 13.17
CA GLU A 118 6.50 16.85 14.46
C GLU A 118 6.23 18.17 15.19
N LEU A 119 5.05 18.29 15.80
CA LEU A 119 4.68 19.36 16.69
C LEU A 119 4.74 18.84 18.11
N ASN A 120 5.77 19.26 18.83
CA ASN A 120 5.98 18.92 20.23
C ASN A 120 5.45 20.06 21.09
N GLY A 121 4.15 20.04 21.38
CA GLY A 121 3.43 21.10 22.11
C GLY A 121 3.11 20.79 23.59
N GLY A 122 3.59 19.67 24.12
CA GLY A 122 3.17 19.12 25.42
C GLY A 122 1.93 18.24 25.31
N GLU A 123 1.63 17.43 26.33
CA GLU A 123 0.38 16.65 26.38
C GLU A 123 -0.83 17.61 26.47
N PRO A 124 -1.86 17.44 25.64
CA PRO A 124 -2.14 16.28 24.79
C PRO A 124 -1.68 16.38 23.32
N ILE A 125 -0.96 17.43 22.90
CA ILE A 125 -0.75 17.72 21.47
C ILE A 125 0.66 17.30 21.02
N ARG A 126 0.81 15.99 20.78
CA ARG A 126 1.76 15.44 19.80
C ARG A 126 1.02 15.32 18.47
N ASP A 127 1.41 16.10 17.47
CA ASP A 127 0.79 16.08 16.14
C ASP A 127 1.87 16.24 15.05
N TRP A 128 1.50 16.11 13.78
CA TRP A 128 2.39 16.22 12.64
C TRP A 128 1.87 17.24 11.64
N LYS A 129 2.73 18.18 11.23
CA LYS A 129 2.54 18.96 10.01
C LYS A 129 3.01 18.15 8.82
N LEU A 130 2.07 17.88 7.92
CA LEU A 130 2.26 17.12 6.69
C LEU A 130 2.21 18.07 5.49
N SER A 131 3.19 18.01 4.59
CA SER A 131 3.06 18.61 3.25
C SER A 131 1.96 17.90 2.45
N ARG A 132 1.50 18.48 1.32
CA ARG A 132 0.54 17.78 0.45
C ARG A 132 1.07 16.40 0.00
N PHE A 133 2.37 16.32 -0.28
CA PHE A 133 3.01 15.05 -0.62
C PHE A 133 3.04 14.06 0.56
N ALA A 134 3.26 14.53 1.79
CA ALA A 134 3.16 13.69 2.98
C ALA A 134 1.73 13.20 3.21
N CYS A 135 0.71 14.04 3.02
CA CYS A 135 -0.69 13.62 3.06
C CYS A 135 -0.98 12.53 2.02
N TYR A 136 -0.51 12.73 0.79
CA TYR A 136 -0.59 11.74 -0.27
C TYR A 136 -0.03 10.38 0.18
N LEU A 137 1.24 10.34 0.60
CA LEU A 137 1.86 9.07 1.01
C LEU A 137 1.18 8.45 2.23
N THR A 138 0.75 9.26 3.21
CA THR A 138 -0.03 8.77 4.36
C THR A 138 -1.32 8.11 3.90
N VAL A 139 -2.08 8.73 2.99
CA VAL A 139 -3.32 8.14 2.46
C VAL A 139 -3.07 6.88 1.65
N MET A 140 -1.99 6.83 0.85
CA MET A 140 -1.63 5.61 0.12
C MET A 140 -1.24 4.43 1.02
N ASN A 141 -0.82 4.68 2.26
CA ASN A 141 -0.54 3.66 3.28
C ASN A 141 -1.73 3.40 4.23
N GLY A 142 -2.89 4.03 3.97
CA GLY A 142 -4.12 3.82 4.73
C GLY A 142 -4.85 2.53 4.36
N ASP A 143 -5.74 2.06 5.25
CA ASP A 143 -6.55 0.87 5.01
C ASP A 143 -7.64 1.14 3.96
N SER A 144 -7.49 0.59 2.76
CA SER A 144 -8.42 0.76 1.63
C SER A 144 -9.81 0.17 1.89
N ARG A 145 -9.98 -0.67 2.93
CA ARG A 145 -11.31 -1.17 3.34
C ARG A 145 -12.15 -0.09 4.01
N ASN A 146 -11.54 1.00 4.47
CA ASN A 146 -12.27 2.19 4.92
C ASN A 146 -12.70 3.01 3.69
N PRO A 147 -14.02 3.20 3.45
CA PRO A 147 -14.51 3.93 2.28
C PRO A 147 -13.97 5.36 2.15
N LYS A 148 -13.80 6.09 3.26
CA LYS A 148 -13.25 7.45 3.23
C LYS A 148 -11.77 7.46 2.85
N VAL A 149 -11.02 6.42 3.24
CA VAL A 149 -9.63 6.23 2.80
C VAL A 149 -9.57 5.87 1.32
N ALA A 150 -10.43 4.96 0.85
CA ALA A 150 -10.49 4.61 -0.57
C ALA A 150 -10.82 5.83 -1.46
N GLN A 151 -11.75 6.69 -1.02
CA GLN A 151 -12.07 7.94 -1.71
C GLN A 151 -10.88 8.90 -1.74
N ALA A 152 -10.20 9.08 -0.60
CA ALA A 152 -9.00 9.91 -0.55
C ALA A 152 -7.86 9.34 -1.42
N GLN A 153 -7.71 8.02 -1.49
CA GLN A 153 -6.76 7.36 -2.39
C GLN A 153 -7.11 7.67 -3.85
N ALA A 154 -8.39 7.52 -4.24
CA ALA A 154 -8.83 7.86 -5.59
C ALA A 154 -8.51 9.32 -5.94
N TYR A 155 -8.81 10.26 -5.04
CA TYR A 155 -8.45 11.67 -5.22
C TYR A 155 -6.97 11.89 -5.50
N PHE A 156 -6.10 11.31 -4.67
CA PHE A 156 -4.67 11.49 -4.83
C PHE A 156 -4.09 10.75 -6.04
N ILE A 157 -4.67 9.60 -6.43
CA ILE A 157 -4.33 8.89 -7.66
C ILE A 157 -4.70 9.78 -8.86
N THR A 158 -5.91 10.32 -8.91
CA THR A 158 -6.37 11.25 -9.95
C THR A 158 -5.44 12.47 -10.06
N MET A 159 -5.05 13.04 -8.93
CA MET A 159 -4.10 14.16 -8.91
C MET A 159 -2.70 13.74 -9.40
N ALA A 160 -2.22 12.54 -9.06
CA ALA A 160 -0.97 12.00 -9.58
C ALA A 160 -1.04 11.69 -11.10
N GLU A 161 -2.18 11.24 -11.60
CA GLU A 161 -2.44 11.03 -13.02
C GLU A 161 -2.47 12.35 -13.79
N ALA A 162 -2.98 13.43 -13.21
CA ALA A 162 -2.87 14.78 -13.76
C ALA A 162 -1.41 15.23 -13.92
N PHE A 163 -0.51 14.76 -13.05
CA PHE A 163 0.95 14.92 -13.21
C PHE A 163 1.56 13.94 -14.22
N ARG A 164 0.75 13.16 -14.93
CA ARG A 164 1.13 12.04 -15.82
C ARG A 164 2.02 11.03 -15.09
N GLN A 165 1.72 10.74 -13.82
CA GLN A 165 2.39 9.71 -13.04
C GLN A 165 1.49 8.47 -12.91
N HIS A 166 2.01 7.32 -13.33
CA HIS A 166 1.31 6.04 -13.16
C HIS A 166 1.74 5.39 -11.84
N ILE A 167 1.09 5.77 -10.74
CA ILE A 167 1.11 4.99 -9.50
C ILE A 167 -0.27 4.37 -9.38
N GLN A 168 -0.47 3.25 -10.08
CA GLN A 168 -1.81 2.66 -10.28
C GLN A 168 -2.29 1.76 -9.14
N ASP A 169 -1.52 1.61 -8.07
CA ASP A 169 -1.88 0.70 -6.97
C ASP A 169 -1.31 1.20 -5.63
N SER A 170 -2.15 1.21 -4.61
CA SER A 170 -1.80 1.64 -3.25
C SER A 170 -0.77 0.72 -2.59
N GLU A 171 -0.72 -0.56 -2.98
CA GLU A 171 0.27 -1.51 -2.44
C GLU A 171 1.71 -1.18 -2.86
N ASN A 172 1.91 -0.32 -3.85
CA ASN A 172 3.24 -0.01 -4.36
C ASN A 172 4.16 0.65 -3.34
N VAL A 173 3.60 1.48 -2.44
CA VAL A 173 4.41 2.08 -1.39
C VAL A 173 4.89 1.00 -0.41
N GLU A 174 4.02 0.09 -0.02
CA GLU A 174 4.37 -1.06 0.81
C GLU A 174 5.42 -1.96 0.14
N ARG A 175 5.28 -2.21 -1.18
CA ARG A 175 6.28 -2.99 -1.93
C ARG A 175 7.66 -2.31 -1.92
N VAL A 176 7.73 -0.99 -1.99
CA VAL A 176 9.00 -0.23 -1.87
C VAL A 176 9.61 -0.44 -0.47
N LEU A 177 8.80 -0.37 0.59
CA LEU A 177 9.26 -0.60 1.97
C LEU A 177 9.82 -2.01 2.14
N ILE A 178 9.04 -3.03 1.77
CA ILE A 178 9.44 -4.43 1.90
C ILE A 178 10.70 -4.70 1.08
N ARG A 179 10.80 -4.14 -0.14
CA ARG A 179 12.00 -4.30 -0.97
C ARG A 179 13.24 -3.65 -0.34
N GLY A 180 13.08 -2.51 0.33
CA GLY A 180 14.13 -1.87 1.12
C GLY A 180 14.64 -2.81 2.21
N GLU A 181 13.75 -3.28 3.08
CA GLU A 181 14.10 -4.22 4.15
C GLU A 181 14.73 -5.50 3.61
N LEU A 182 14.14 -6.06 2.54
CA LEU A 182 14.64 -7.25 1.87
C LEU A 182 16.09 -7.07 1.40
N SER A 183 16.44 -5.88 0.89
CA SER A 183 17.82 -5.57 0.46
C SER A 183 18.81 -5.64 1.62
N ASP A 184 18.40 -5.21 2.81
CA ASP A 184 19.26 -5.22 3.99
C ASP A 184 19.37 -6.63 4.59
N ARG A 185 18.29 -7.41 4.58
CA ARG A 185 18.33 -8.83 4.97
C ARG A 185 19.15 -9.69 4.00
N GLU A 186 19.11 -9.41 2.70
CA GLU A 186 19.98 -10.06 1.71
C GLU A 186 21.46 -9.82 2.01
N LYS A 187 21.85 -8.59 2.38
CA LYS A 187 23.23 -8.28 2.79
C LYS A 187 23.62 -9.01 4.07
N ALA A 188 22.75 -9.02 5.07
CA ALA A 188 22.99 -9.71 6.34
C ALA A 188 23.19 -11.22 6.11
N LEU A 189 22.29 -11.87 5.38
CA LEU A 189 22.40 -13.28 5.03
C LEU A 189 23.67 -13.57 4.23
N SER A 190 24.04 -12.70 3.30
CA SER A 190 25.28 -12.86 2.53
C SER A 190 26.51 -12.83 3.42
N GLY A 191 26.55 -11.92 4.40
CA GLY A 191 27.60 -11.87 5.42
C GLY A 191 27.65 -13.14 6.27
N THR A 192 26.52 -13.60 6.80
CA THR A 192 26.43 -14.84 7.58
C THR A 192 26.88 -16.05 6.76
N ALA A 193 26.35 -16.23 5.55
CA ALA A 193 26.68 -17.36 4.69
C ALA A 193 28.18 -17.40 4.35
N SER A 194 28.78 -16.23 4.08
CA SER A 194 30.22 -16.12 3.84
C SER A 194 31.03 -16.51 5.08
N ALA A 195 30.67 -16.01 6.26
CA ALA A 195 31.33 -16.35 7.53
C ALA A 195 31.22 -17.84 7.88
N HIS A 196 30.16 -18.52 7.42
CA HIS A 196 29.93 -19.94 7.61
C HIS A 196 30.52 -20.83 6.50
N GLY A 197 31.25 -20.26 5.54
CA GLY A 197 31.97 -21.03 4.51
C GLY A 197 31.15 -21.38 3.27
N VAL A 198 30.30 -20.46 2.80
CA VAL A 198 29.85 -20.47 1.39
C VAL A 198 31.01 -20.04 0.49
N ASP A 199 31.38 -20.91 -0.44
CA ASP A 199 32.36 -20.64 -1.49
C ASP A 199 31.67 -20.08 -2.76
N ASN A 200 30.51 -20.64 -3.10
CA ASN A 200 29.73 -20.26 -4.27
C ASN A 200 28.35 -19.75 -3.84
N TYR A 201 28.25 -18.43 -3.71
CA TYR A 201 27.01 -17.77 -3.30
C TYR A 201 25.86 -17.97 -4.30
N ALA A 202 26.15 -18.11 -5.59
CA ALA A 202 25.13 -18.33 -6.60
C ALA A 202 24.41 -19.68 -6.40
N PHE A 203 25.14 -20.74 -6.03
CA PHE A 203 24.51 -22.03 -5.70
C PHE A 203 23.69 -21.97 -4.42
N PHE A 204 24.20 -21.30 -3.39
CA PHE A 204 23.48 -21.05 -2.14
C PHE A 204 22.17 -20.28 -2.38
N GLN A 205 22.24 -19.17 -3.12
CA GLN A 205 21.07 -18.36 -3.46
C GLN A 205 20.07 -19.19 -4.28
N ASN A 206 20.54 -19.93 -5.29
CA ASN A 206 19.68 -20.79 -6.10
C ASN A 206 18.98 -21.86 -5.27
N ALA A 207 19.61 -22.42 -4.23
CA ALA A 207 18.98 -23.39 -3.36
C ALA A 207 17.75 -22.81 -2.63
N GLY A 208 17.87 -21.59 -2.11
CA GLY A 208 16.74 -20.86 -1.52
C GLY A 208 15.60 -20.57 -2.52
N TYR A 209 15.93 -20.30 -3.79
CA TYR A 209 14.91 -20.16 -4.84
C TYR A 209 14.24 -21.49 -5.17
N ARG A 210 15.02 -22.58 -5.32
CA ARG A 210 14.48 -23.92 -5.58
C ARG A 210 13.52 -24.36 -4.47
N GLY A 211 13.88 -24.14 -3.20
CA GLY A 211 13.01 -24.46 -2.08
C GLY A 211 11.66 -23.75 -2.15
N LEU A 212 11.66 -22.44 -2.43
CA LEU A 212 10.43 -21.65 -2.47
C LEU A 212 9.59 -21.91 -3.73
N TYR A 213 10.21 -22.00 -4.90
CA TYR A 213 9.52 -21.97 -6.19
C TYR A 213 9.47 -23.32 -6.92
N ASN A 214 10.21 -24.34 -6.46
CA ASN A 214 10.56 -25.52 -7.26
C ASN A 214 11.20 -25.15 -8.61
N MET A 215 11.87 -24.00 -8.66
CA MET A 215 12.50 -23.41 -9.83
C MET A 215 13.82 -22.76 -9.41
N ASP A 216 14.82 -22.83 -10.28
CA ASP A 216 16.03 -22.02 -10.10
C ASP A 216 15.76 -20.53 -10.39
N LEU A 217 16.71 -19.67 -10.03
CA LEU A 217 16.58 -18.22 -10.22
C LEU A 217 16.37 -17.84 -11.70
N SER A 218 16.97 -18.55 -12.64
CA SER A 218 16.83 -18.27 -14.08
C SER A 218 15.40 -18.53 -14.55
N GLN A 219 14.82 -19.66 -14.13
CA GLN A 219 13.44 -20.02 -14.41
C GLN A 219 12.46 -19.01 -13.81
N VAL A 220 12.67 -18.57 -12.55
CA VAL A 220 11.84 -17.54 -11.92
C VAL A 220 11.92 -16.22 -12.69
N ARG A 221 13.12 -15.80 -13.11
CA ARG A 221 13.33 -14.59 -13.92
C ARG A 221 12.56 -14.65 -15.24
N ASN A 222 12.66 -15.77 -15.95
CA ASN A 222 11.99 -15.97 -17.23
C ASN A 222 10.47 -15.95 -17.06
N LYS A 223 9.94 -16.65 -16.04
CA LYS A 223 8.51 -16.69 -15.75
C LYS A 223 7.92 -15.32 -15.42
N LYS A 224 8.71 -14.44 -14.79
CA LYS A 224 8.32 -13.09 -14.41
C LYS A 224 8.64 -12.03 -15.47
N GLY A 225 9.24 -12.40 -16.60
CA GLY A 225 9.60 -11.47 -17.67
C GLY A 225 10.65 -10.43 -17.25
N VAL A 226 11.60 -10.82 -16.40
CA VAL A 226 12.55 -9.90 -15.75
C VAL A 226 13.66 -9.51 -16.73
N PRO A 227 13.86 -8.21 -17.03
CA PRO A 227 14.94 -7.77 -17.90
C PRO A 227 16.33 -8.13 -17.36
N ASN A 228 17.31 -8.20 -18.26
CA ASN A 228 18.71 -8.41 -17.91
C ASN A 228 19.22 -7.33 -16.94
N GLY A 229 20.02 -7.74 -15.96
CA GLY A 229 20.57 -6.83 -14.94
C GLY A 229 19.58 -6.33 -13.89
N ARG A 230 18.32 -6.76 -13.92
CA ARG A 230 17.30 -6.42 -12.90
C ARG A 230 17.03 -7.59 -11.97
N SER A 231 16.66 -7.33 -10.72
CA SER A 231 16.27 -8.39 -9.76
C SER A 231 14.83 -8.83 -10.02
N PRO A 232 14.50 -10.14 -9.93
CA PRO A 232 13.11 -10.58 -10.00
C PRO A 232 12.25 -9.99 -8.89
N LEU A 233 12.84 -9.66 -7.72
CA LEU A 233 12.17 -9.02 -6.59
C LEU A 233 11.53 -7.67 -6.98
N ASP A 234 12.10 -6.95 -7.95
CA ASP A 234 11.57 -5.66 -8.40
C ASP A 234 10.22 -5.78 -9.15
N PHE A 235 9.85 -7.02 -9.53
CA PHE A 235 8.65 -7.36 -10.31
C PHE A 235 7.70 -8.27 -9.51
N MET A 236 7.90 -8.39 -8.20
CA MET A 236 7.06 -9.21 -7.33
C MET A 236 5.99 -8.37 -6.64
N GLY A 237 4.80 -8.95 -6.47
CA GLY A 237 3.73 -8.37 -5.65
C GLY A 237 4.06 -8.42 -4.15
N LYS A 238 3.23 -7.77 -3.33
CA LYS A 238 3.44 -7.66 -1.88
C LYS A 238 3.58 -9.02 -1.18
N THR A 239 2.65 -9.95 -1.44
CA THR A 239 2.66 -11.29 -0.85
C THR A 239 3.94 -12.06 -1.16
N GLU A 240 4.41 -11.97 -2.40
CA GLU A 240 5.62 -12.66 -2.85
C GLU A 240 6.89 -12.04 -2.26
N LEU A 241 6.94 -10.71 -2.15
CA LEU A 241 8.03 -10.01 -1.47
C LEU A 241 8.09 -10.38 0.02
N ALA A 242 6.95 -10.44 0.71
CA ALA A 242 6.87 -10.85 2.11
C ALA A 242 7.36 -12.28 2.32
N ALA A 243 6.98 -13.20 1.43
CA ALA A 243 7.47 -14.59 1.48
C ALA A 243 8.99 -14.69 1.28
N ASN A 244 9.56 -13.92 0.35
CA ASN A 244 11.02 -13.87 0.15
C ASN A 244 11.75 -13.25 1.35
N LEU A 245 11.18 -12.20 1.95
CA LEU A 245 11.71 -11.59 3.17
C LEU A 245 11.76 -12.60 4.31
N PHE A 246 10.64 -13.29 4.56
CA PHE A 246 10.57 -14.30 5.60
C PHE A 246 11.56 -15.45 5.34
N ARG A 247 11.63 -15.96 4.11
CA ARG A 247 12.59 -17.01 3.72
C ARG A 247 14.03 -16.58 4.03
N ILE A 248 14.43 -15.37 3.62
CA ILE A 248 15.80 -14.88 3.80
C ILE A 248 16.13 -14.71 5.28
N THR A 249 15.25 -14.08 6.05
CA THR A 249 15.41 -13.89 7.50
C THR A 249 15.53 -15.24 8.22
N GLN A 250 14.64 -16.19 7.93
CA GLN A 250 14.66 -17.51 8.57
C GLN A 250 15.85 -18.37 8.16
N THR A 251 16.33 -18.23 6.92
CA THR A 251 17.56 -18.91 6.49
C THR A 251 18.74 -18.38 7.29
N ASP A 252 18.84 -17.07 7.46
CA ASP A 252 19.90 -16.40 8.20
C ASP A 252 19.91 -16.82 9.69
N GLU A 253 18.73 -16.85 10.32
CA GLU A 253 18.54 -17.34 11.69
C GLU A 253 18.89 -18.82 11.83
N LYS A 254 18.42 -19.67 10.92
CA LYS A 254 18.71 -21.12 10.95
C LYS A 254 20.21 -21.39 10.87
N ILE A 255 20.92 -20.72 9.96
CA ILE A 255 22.37 -20.88 9.81
C ILE A 255 23.10 -20.52 11.11
N ARG A 256 22.74 -19.39 11.73
CA ARG A 256 23.35 -18.95 12.99
C ARG A 256 23.04 -19.87 14.16
N ASN A 257 21.77 -20.24 14.33
CA ASN A 257 21.32 -21.00 15.49
C ASN A 257 21.84 -22.44 15.49
N GLU A 258 21.96 -23.04 14.31
CA GLU A 258 22.43 -24.43 14.15
C GLU A 258 23.92 -24.52 13.81
N ASP A 259 24.64 -23.39 13.79
CA ASP A 259 26.04 -23.25 13.33
C ASP A 259 26.31 -24.05 12.04
N VAL A 260 25.40 -23.92 11.06
CA VAL A 260 25.49 -24.67 9.79
C VAL A 260 26.72 -24.18 9.04
N ARG A 261 27.63 -25.08 8.65
CA ARG A 261 28.88 -24.70 7.98
C ARG A 261 29.12 -25.45 6.68
N GLY A 262 29.82 -24.79 5.77
CA GLY A 262 30.22 -25.31 4.47
C GLY A 262 29.11 -25.24 3.42
N GLN A 263 29.55 -25.21 2.15
CA GLN A 263 28.69 -24.96 0.99
C GLN A 263 27.41 -25.82 0.94
N LYS A 264 27.53 -27.16 0.98
CA LYS A 264 26.38 -28.06 0.79
C LYS A 264 25.38 -28.04 1.96
N PRO A 265 25.81 -28.08 3.23
CA PRO A 265 24.90 -27.88 4.35
C PRO A 265 24.15 -26.54 4.29
N LEU A 266 24.82 -25.45 3.92
CA LEU A 266 24.21 -24.13 3.79
C LEU A 266 23.16 -24.08 2.65
N GLU A 267 23.47 -24.65 1.48
CA GLU A 267 22.49 -24.83 0.39
C GLU A 267 21.25 -25.60 0.87
N ARG A 268 21.42 -26.71 1.59
CA ARG A 268 20.30 -27.51 2.12
C ARG A 268 19.48 -26.74 3.13
N ALA A 269 20.11 -25.95 4.00
CA ALA A 269 19.40 -25.11 4.96
C ALA A 269 18.51 -24.08 4.25
N ALA A 270 19.05 -23.37 3.24
CA ALA A 270 18.29 -22.42 2.44
C ALA A 270 17.13 -23.06 1.67
N GLU A 271 17.38 -24.23 1.06
CA GLU A 271 16.37 -24.98 0.32
C GLU A 271 15.24 -25.48 1.24
N GLN A 272 15.60 -26.01 2.42
CA GLN A 272 14.63 -26.48 3.41
C GLN A 272 13.75 -25.34 3.94
N VAL A 273 14.35 -24.20 4.29
CA VAL A 273 13.58 -23.02 4.71
C VAL A 273 12.65 -22.55 3.58
N GLY A 274 13.16 -22.46 2.34
CA GLY A 274 12.33 -22.14 1.18
C GLY A 274 11.13 -23.07 1.01
N LYS A 275 11.35 -24.38 1.16
CA LYS A 275 10.29 -25.40 1.09
C LYS A 275 9.24 -25.22 2.19
N THR A 276 9.66 -24.93 3.42
CA THR A 276 8.72 -24.66 4.53
C THR A 276 7.88 -23.41 4.27
N VAL A 277 8.47 -22.34 3.74
CA VAL A 277 7.71 -21.13 3.37
C VAL A 277 6.72 -21.43 2.25
N ARG A 278 7.13 -22.20 1.23
CA ARG A 278 6.27 -22.65 0.15
C ARG A 278 5.06 -23.44 0.66
N GLU A 279 5.30 -24.45 1.50
CA GLU A 279 4.26 -25.30 2.08
C GLU A 279 3.27 -24.47 2.90
N THR A 280 3.78 -23.49 3.65
CA THR A 280 2.96 -22.55 4.44
C THR A 280 2.07 -21.68 3.56
N MET A 281 2.59 -21.16 2.45
CA MET A 281 1.76 -20.39 1.50
C MET A 281 0.65 -21.24 0.89
N ILE A 282 0.97 -22.49 0.51
CA ILE A 282 -0.01 -23.41 -0.05
C ILE A 282 -1.08 -23.77 0.98
N SER A 283 -0.70 -24.04 2.23
CA SER A 283 -1.65 -24.43 3.27
C SER A 283 -2.57 -23.29 3.71
N LEU A 284 -2.06 -22.06 3.78
CA LEU A 284 -2.82 -20.90 4.26
C LEU A 284 -3.65 -20.23 3.17
N SER A 285 -3.10 -20.04 1.98
CA SER A 285 -3.75 -19.27 0.90
C SER A 285 -4.09 -20.10 -0.34
N GLY A 286 -3.75 -21.38 -0.37
CA GLY A 286 -3.96 -22.27 -1.53
C GLY A 286 -3.11 -21.92 -2.75
N THR A 287 -2.24 -20.91 -2.66
CA THR A 287 -1.55 -20.33 -3.82
C THR A 287 -0.07 -20.67 -3.78
N ARG A 288 0.44 -21.21 -4.89
CA ARG A 288 1.87 -21.50 -5.03
C ARG A 288 2.66 -20.22 -5.33
N PRO A 289 3.89 -20.04 -4.82
CA PRO A 289 4.71 -18.85 -5.08
C PRO A 289 4.91 -18.54 -6.57
N GLU A 290 5.15 -19.56 -7.38
CA GLU A 290 5.32 -19.44 -8.83
C GLU A 290 4.03 -19.08 -9.57
N ALA A 291 2.85 -19.26 -8.96
CA ALA A 291 1.57 -18.91 -9.57
C ALA A 291 1.21 -17.43 -9.41
N LEU A 292 1.90 -16.70 -8.52
CA LEU A 292 1.66 -15.28 -8.32
C LEU A 292 2.02 -14.47 -9.58
N PRO A 293 1.18 -13.52 -10.02
CA PRO A 293 1.46 -12.73 -11.23
C PRO A 293 2.65 -11.77 -11.02
N PRO A 294 3.38 -11.40 -12.08
CA PRO A 294 4.34 -10.31 -12.01
C PRO A 294 3.60 -8.98 -11.76
N ALA A 295 4.22 -8.13 -10.94
CA ALA A 295 3.77 -6.77 -10.68
C ALA A 295 4.60 -5.77 -11.48
N GLN A 296 4.14 -4.52 -11.54
CA GLN A 296 4.88 -3.45 -12.20
C GLN A 296 6.28 -3.24 -11.59
N ASP A 297 7.21 -2.81 -12.44
CA ASP A 297 8.60 -2.53 -12.07
C ASP A 297 8.67 -1.49 -10.94
N LEU A 298 9.24 -1.90 -9.80
CA LEU A 298 9.46 -1.01 -8.66
C LEU A 298 10.30 0.22 -8.98
N LYS A 299 11.24 0.15 -9.93
CA LYS A 299 12.00 1.34 -10.33
C LYS A 299 11.11 2.43 -10.94
N LYS A 300 10.08 2.04 -11.70
CA LYS A 300 9.08 2.98 -12.23
C LYS A 300 8.26 3.58 -11.10
N VAL A 301 7.83 2.76 -10.13
CA VAL A 301 7.13 3.21 -8.92
C VAL A 301 7.96 4.25 -8.16
N GLN A 302 9.20 3.91 -7.82
CA GLN A 302 10.11 4.79 -7.07
C GLN A 302 10.33 6.12 -7.80
N THR A 303 10.53 6.07 -9.12
CA THR A 303 10.68 7.26 -9.96
C THR A 303 9.41 8.11 -9.96
N GLY A 304 8.24 7.47 -10.09
CA GLY A 304 6.94 8.12 -10.01
C GLY A 304 6.75 8.85 -8.68
N ILE A 305 7.03 8.19 -7.55
CA ILE A 305 6.90 8.78 -6.20
C ILE A 305 7.78 10.03 -6.07
N LYS A 306 9.06 9.95 -6.48
CA LYS A 306 9.99 11.09 -6.45
C LYS A 306 9.55 12.24 -7.36
N ARG A 307 8.87 11.93 -8.46
CA ARG A 307 8.36 12.94 -9.38
C ARG A 307 7.11 13.61 -8.82
N SER A 308 6.18 12.84 -8.26
CA SER A 308 5.01 13.36 -7.55
C SER A 308 5.42 14.31 -6.43
N GLN A 309 6.45 13.97 -5.65
CA GLN A 309 7.01 14.88 -4.63
C GLN A 309 7.35 16.27 -5.21
N ARG A 310 8.06 16.30 -6.35
CA ARG A 310 8.48 17.57 -6.99
C ARG A 310 7.28 18.35 -7.53
N GLU A 311 6.29 17.68 -8.10
CA GLU A 311 5.09 18.36 -8.60
C GLU A 311 4.24 18.93 -7.45
N TYR A 312 4.07 18.18 -6.36
CA TYR A 312 3.41 18.69 -5.16
C TYR A 312 4.13 19.90 -4.55
N GLN A 313 5.46 19.85 -4.47
CA GLN A 313 6.27 20.98 -4.01
C GLN A 313 6.07 22.23 -4.89
N LYS A 314 5.93 22.08 -6.22
CA LYS A 314 5.66 23.22 -7.10
C LYS A 314 4.28 23.83 -6.87
N LEU A 315 3.27 23.01 -6.59
CA LEU A 315 1.92 23.50 -6.27
C LEU A 315 1.88 24.29 -4.96
N ASP A 316 2.70 23.90 -3.98
CA ASP A 316 2.74 24.52 -2.65
C ASP A 316 3.80 25.63 -2.52
N ALA A 317 4.60 25.85 -3.56
CA ALA A 317 5.59 26.93 -3.56
C ALA A 317 4.88 28.29 -3.47
N PRO A 318 5.36 29.23 -2.62
CA PRO A 318 4.77 30.56 -2.53
C PRO A 318 4.81 31.23 -3.91
N LYS A 319 3.66 31.70 -4.39
CA LYS A 319 3.57 32.44 -5.66
C LYS A 319 4.46 33.68 -5.53
N LYS A 320 5.55 33.74 -6.31
CA LYS A 320 6.35 34.96 -6.43
C LYS A 320 5.39 36.09 -6.83
N SER A 321 5.27 37.12 -5.98
CA SER A 321 4.55 38.33 -6.36
C SER A 321 5.19 38.84 -7.64
N LYS A 322 4.43 38.90 -8.73
CA LYS A 322 4.85 39.66 -9.90
C LYS A 322 4.93 41.10 -9.42
N GLY A 323 6.13 41.60 -9.14
CA GLY A 323 6.35 42.99 -8.84
C GLY A 323 5.69 43.83 -9.93
N LYS A 324 4.66 44.58 -9.55
CA LYS A 324 4.16 45.69 -10.35
C LYS A 324 5.37 46.61 -10.54
N LYS A 325 5.91 46.66 -11.76
CA LYS A 325 6.69 47.82 -12.18
C LYS A 325 5.66 48.95 -12.28
N GLU A 326 5.58 49.77 -11.25
CA GLU A 326 5.00 51.10 -11.36
C GLU A 326 5.93 51.89 -12.28
N GLY A 327 5.38 52.29 -13.42
CA GLY A 327 5.96 53.27 -14.33
C GLY A 327 5.18 54.56 -14.23
#